data_AF-A0A7T5BHU8-F1
#
_entry.id   AF-A0A7T5BHU8-F1
#
_cell.length_a   1.000
_cell.length_b   1.000
_cell.length_c   1.000
_cell.angle_alpha   90.00
_cell.angle_beta   90.00
_cell.angle_gamma   90.00
#
_symmetry.space_group_name_H-M   'P 1'
#
loop_
_entity.id
_entity.type
_entity.pdbx_description
1 polymer ?
#
loop_
_entity_poly.entity_id
_entity_poly.type
_entity_poly.pdbx_seq_one_letter_code
_entity_poly.pdbx_strand_id
1 'polypeptide(L)'
;MKARLWLLQDPNSPKMKVWGVLQGRDARGTLTKVFYGGPGGGGRPVVSTTDIAKAVATHRKKTPCYPLRWDRDIEVPEPLSQGTSHLDLLMDSVIKNVYGNFVRHGGLSNGIDALLDQWKVVRAPAPVEVAQGRDLTGLLQNIPASLGWNW
;
A
#
# COMPACT_ATOMS: atom_id res chain seq x y z
N MET A 1 -8.52 3.36 0.07
CA MET A 1 -8.08 3.20 -1.34
C MET A 1 -7.20 1.97 -1.54
N LYS A 2 -7.43 1.18 -2.62
CA LYS A 2 -6.53 0.10 -3.06
C LYS A 2 -5.56 0.62 -4.12
N ALA A 3 -4.29 0.28 -4.01
CA ALA A 3 -3.27 0.64 -4.99
C ALA A 3 -2.28 -0.49 -5.24
N ARG A 4 -1.57 -0.39 -6.36
CA ARG A 4 -0.42 -1.21 -6.70
C ARG A 4 0.81 -0.34 -6.89
N LEU A 5 1.90 -0.72 -6.23
CA LEU A 5 3.18 -0.04 -6.25
C LEU A 5 4.22 -0.93 -6.91
N TRP A 6 4.86 -0.41 -7.96
CA TRP A 6 6.11 -0.92 -8.50
C TRP A 6 7.22 0.06 -8.16
N LEU A 7 8.27 -0.40 -7.50
CA LEU A 7 9.36 0.44 -7.01
C LEU A 7 10.70 -0.19 -7.39
N LEU A 8 11.60 0.65 -7.89
CA LEU A 8 12.94 0.30 -8.31
C LEU A 8 13.93 1.24 -7.63
N GLN A 9 15.05 0.69 -7.16
CA GLN A 9 16.16 1.48 -6.63
C GLN A 9 17.51 1.02 -7.19
N ASP A 10 18.33 2.00 -7.54
CA ASP A 10 19.74 1.85 -7.89
C ASP A 10 20.61 2.51 -6.81
N PRO A 11 21.02 1.73 -5.79
CA PRO A 11 21.87 2.22 -4.70
C PRO A 11 23.34 2.42 -5.12
N ASN A 12 23.71 2.06 -6.35
CA ASN A 12 25.08 2.26 -6.84
C ASN A 12 25.22 3.57 -7.61
N SER A 13 24.10 4.20 -7.98
CA SER A 13 24.15 5.52 -8.62
C SER A 13 24.57 6.61 -7.63
N PRO A 14 25.30 7.66 -8.08
CA PRO A 14 25.77 8.75 -7.21
C PRO A 14 24.68 9.48 -6.43
N LYS A 15 23.42 9.41 -6.88
CA LYS A 15 22.27 10.04 -6.21
C LYS A 15 21.28 9.03 -5.62
N MET A 16 21.62 7.74 -5.59
CA MET A 16 20.76 6.67 -5.06
C MET A 16 19.38 6.65 -5.74
N LYS A 17 19.36 6.65 -7.08
CA LYS A 17 18.18 6.81 -7.92
C LYS A 17 17.05 5.87 -7.50
N VAL A 18 15.88 6.45 -7.30
CA VAL A 18 14.62 5.74 -7.08
C VAL A 18 13.67 6.06 -8.23
N TRP A 19 12.93 5.05 -8.66
CA TRP A 19 11.89 5.17 -9.67
C TRP A 19 10.70 4.30 -9.25
N GLY A 20 9.48 4.80 -9.37
CA GLY A 20 8.30 4.02 -9.05
C GLY A 20 7.07 4.37 -9.88
N VAL A 21 6.17 3.40 -9.97
CA VAL A 21 4.80 3.55 -10.48
C VAL A 21 3.86 3.25 -9.34
N LEU A 22 2.91 4.14 -9.11
CA LEU A 22 1.79 3.92 -8.22
C LEU A 22 0.51 3.97 -9.05
N GLN A 23 -0.28 2.91 -9.01
CA GLN A 23 -1.61 2.88 -9.60
C GLN A 23 -2.62 2.75 -8.47
N GLY A 24 -3.44 3.78 -8.27
CA GLY A 24 -4.52 3.76 -7.29
C GLY A 24 -5.88 3.63 -7.98
N ARG A 25 -6.85 3.03 -7.29
CA ARG A 25 -8.23 2.93 -7.75
C ARG A 25 -9.20 3.32 -6.65
N ASP A 26 -10.20 4.13 -7.00
CA ASP A 26 -11.33 4.50 -6.16
C ASP A 26 -12.66 4.30 -6.93
N ALA A 27 -13.77 4.80 -6.35
CA ALA A 27 -15.09 4.74 -6.98
C ALA A 27 -15.20 5.56 -8.28
N ARG A 28 -14.32 6.53 -8.51
CA ARG A 28 -14.34 7.45 -9.65
C ARG A 28 -13.45 6.98 -10.80
N GLY A 29 -12.49 6.11 -10.53
CA GLY A 29 -11.68 5.49 -11.56
C GLY A 29 -10.31 5.03 -11.08
N THR A 30 -9.40 4.92 -12.05
CA THR A 30 -8.01 4.53 -11.81
C THR A 30 -7.11 5.72 -12.13
N LEU A 31 -6.15 6.02 -11.25
CA LEU A 31 -5.13 7.02 -11.45
C LEU A 31 -3.77 6.35 -11.41
N THR A 32 -2.88 6.71 -12.33
CA THR A 32 -1.51 6.20 -12.36
C THR A 32 -0.52 7.35 -12.30
N LYS A 33 0.37 7.29 -11.32
CA LYS A 33 1.47 8.24 -11.15
C LYS A 33 2.80 7.52 -11.30
N VAL A 34 3.74 8.18 -11.94
CA VAL A 34 5.15 7.80 -11.96
C VAL A 34 5.91 8.82 -11.12
N PHE A 35 6.86 8.36 -10.32
CA PHE A 35 7.76 9.23 -9.60
C PHE A 35 9.21 8.78 -9.75
N TYR A 36 10.12 9.75 -9.75
CA TYR A 36 11.55 9.45 -9.85
C TYR A 36 12.39 10.56 -9.24
N GLY A 37 13.57 10.19 -8.76
CA GLY A 37 14.49 11.16 -8.16
C GLY A 37 15.73 10.51 -7.58
N GLY A 38 16.63 11.35 -7.08
CA GLY A 38 17.84 10.95 -6.40
C GLY A 38 17.79 11.34 -4.91
N PRO A 39 17.18 10.52 -4.04
CA PRO A 39 17.02 10.82 -2.62
C PRO A 39 18.34 11.02 -1.86
N GLY A 40 19.44 10.44 -2.33
CA GLY A 40 20.78 10.65 -1.74
C GLY A 40 21.25 12.11 -1.78
N GLY A 41 20.65 12.96 -2.63
CA GLY A 41 20.90 14.40 -2.68
C GLY A 41 19.87 15.27 -1.93
N GLY A 42 18.95 14.68 -1.16
CA GLY A 42 17.91 15.41 -0.42
C GLY A 42 16.81 16.06 -1.28
N GLY A 43 16.81 15.82 -2.60
CA GLY A 43 15.87 16.43 -3.54
C GLY A 43 14.48 15.78 -3.50
N ARG A 44 13.45 16.57 -3.80
CA ARG A 44 12.07 16.08 -3.99
C ARG A 44 11.98 15.21 -5.27
N PRO A 45 11.12 14.18 -5.29
CA PRO A 45 10.89 13.42 -6.51
C PRO A 45 10.17 14.29 -7.55
N VAL A 46 10.46 14.05 -8.82
CA VAL A 46 9.57 14.46 -9.91
C VAL A 46 8.41 13.48 -9.94
N VAL A 47 7.19 13.98 -9.98
CA VAL A 47 5.96 13.19 -10.02
C VAL A 47 5.15 13.59 -11.25
N SER A 48 4.65 12.61 -12.01
CA SER A 48 3.80 12.86 -13.16
C SER A 48 2.66 11.83 -13.26
N THR A 49 1.51 12.30 -13.73
CA THR A 49 0.37 11.44 -14.05
C THR A 49 0.52 10.90 -15.48
N THR A 50 0.20 9.63 -15.70
CA THR A 50 0.34 9.01 -17.03
C THR A 50 -0.57 7.79 -17.21
N ASP A 51 -0.63 7.25 -18.43
CA ASP A 51 -1.32 6.00 -18.71
C ASP A 51 -0.57 4.79 -18.17
N ILE A 52 -1.32 3.82 -17.63
CA ILE A 52 -0.72 2.60 -17.07
C ILE A 52 0.12 1.83 -18.10
N ALA A 53 -0.32 1.75 -19.35
CA ALA A 53 0.41 1.05 -20.40
C ALA A 53 1.81 1.66 -20.60
N LYS A 54 1.91 3.00 -20.62
CA LYS A 54 3.17 3.74 -20.74
C LYS A 54 4.04 3.58 -19.49
N ALA A 55 3.43 3.63 -18.30
CA ALA A 55 4.13 3.44 -17.03
C ALA A 55 4.75 2.03 -16.94
N VAL A 56 3.98 0.98 -17.24
CA VAL A 56 4.44 -0.42 -17.21
C VAL A 56 5.51 -0.68 -18.27
N ALA A 57 5.36 -0.16 -19.48
CA ALA A 57 6.39 -0.27 -20.51
C ALA A 57 7.71 0.39 -20.06
N THR A 58 7.62 1.55 -19.41
CA THR A 58 8.80 2.25 -18.85
C THR A 58 9.41 1.49 -17.68
N HIS A 59 8.59 0.93 -16.78
CA HIS A 59 9.05 0.09 -15.68
C HIS A 59 9.86 -1.09 -16.22
N ARG A 60 9.33 -1.84 -17.19
CA ARG A 60 10.02 -2.97 -17.82
C ARG A 60 11.36 -2.59 -18.44
N LYS A 61 11.43 -1.42 -19.11
CA LYS A 61 12.70 -0.90 -19.66
C LYS A 61 13.71 -0.54 -18.58
N LYS A 62 13.27 -0.07 -17.42
CA LYS A 62 14.14 0.33 -16.30
C LYS A 62 14.57 -0.85 -15.43
N THR A 63 13.74 -1.87 -15.27
CA THR A 63 13.99 -3.02 -14.39
C THR A 63 15.42 -3.59 -14.51
N PRO A 64 16.03 -3.78 -15.69
CA PRO A 64 17.38 -4.32 -15.81
C PRO A 64 18.47 -3.43 -15.17
N CYS A 65 18.27 -2.11 -15.14
CA CYS A 65 19.25 -1.15 -14.62
C CYS A 65 19.14 -0.92 -13.11
N TYR A 66 18.12 -1.48 -12.45
CA TYR A 66 17.85 -1.27 -11.03
C TYR A 66 17.93 -2.62 -10.30
N PRO A 67 18.94 -2.83 -9.43
CA PRO A 67 19.16 -4.10 -8.74
C PRO A 67 18.11 -4.38 -7.65
N LEU A 68 17.53 -3.34 -7.03
CA LEU A 68 16.55 -3.50 -5.95
C LEU A 68 15.15 -3.17 -6.45
N ARG A 69 14.17 -4.01 -6.06
CA ARG A 69 12.85 -4.05 -6.68
C ARG A 69 11.77 -4.46 -5.68
N TRP A 70 10.63 -3.79 -5.74
CA TRP A 70 9.42 -4.15 -5.00
C TRP A 70 8.21 -4.07 -5.93
N ASP A 71 7.34 -5.07 -5.83
CA ASP A 71 6.00 -5.10 -6.42
C ASP A 71 5.03 -5.49 -5.30
N ARG A 72 4.12 -4.57 -4.97
CA ARG A 72 3.20 -4.70 -3.83
C ARG A 72 1.84 -4.14 -4.17
N ASP A 73 0.80 -4.87 -3.83
CA ASP A 73 -0.52 -4.30 -3.64
C ASP A 73 -0.57 -3.69 -2.22
N ILE A 74 -1.07 -2.46 -2.11
CA ILE A 74 -1.16 -1.68 -0.87
C ILE A 74 -2.59 -1.22 -0.64
N GLU A 75 -2.97 -1.13 0.64
CA GLU A 75 -4.23 -0.54 1.05
C GLU A 75 -3.96 0.70 1.91
N VAL A 76 -4.44 1.85 1.44
CA VAL A 76 -4.23 3.13 2.10
C VAL A 76 -5.51 3.50 2.86
N PRO A 77 -5.44 3.64 4.20
CA PRO A 77 -6.58 4.12 4.97
C PRO A 77 -6.87 5.57 4.58
N GLU A 78 -8.14 5.89 4.33
CA GLU A 78 -8.57 7.21 3.85
C GLU A 78 -8.70 8.22 4.99
N PRO A 79 -8.08 9.40 4.90
CA PRO A 79 -8.49 10.57 5.67
C PRO A 79 -9.11 11.64 4.73
N LEU A 80 -10.30 12.11 5.11
CA LEU A 80 -11.03 13.33 4.67
C LEU A 80 -10.07 14.40 4.07
N SER A 81 -10.28 15.06 2.93
CA SER A 81 -11.45 15.86 2.52
C SER A 81 -11.25 16.57 1.15
N GLN A 82 -12.39 16.99 0.57
CA GLN A 82 -12.72 18.14 -0.30
C GLN A 82 -11.68 18.79 -1.26
N GLY A 83 -12.00 18.77 -2.56
CA GLY A 83 -11.57 19.77 -3.55
C GLY A 83 -10.61 19.29 -4.63
N THR A 84 -9.76 18.31 -4.33
CA THR A 84 -8.98 17.51 -5.30
C THR A 84 -9.55 16.09 -5.32
N SER A 85 -9.39 15.32 -6.40
CA SER A 85 -9.74 13.90 -6.36
C SER A 85 -9.08 13.26 -5.14
N HIS A 86 -9.89 12.70 -4.23
CA HIS A 86 -9.41 12.11 -2.97
C HIS A 86 -8.27 11.11 -3.22
N LEU A 87 -8.34 10.41 -4.35
CA LEU A 87 -7.32 9.50 -4.85
C LEU A 87 -5.96 10.18 -5.12
N ASP A 88 -5.94 11.38 -5.69
CA ASP A 88 -4.73 12.11 -6.07
C ASP A 88 -3.89 12.48 -4.83
N LEU A 89 -4.56 13.01 -3.80
CA LEU A 89 -3.94 13.37 -2.52
C LEU A 89 -3.41 12.14 -1.77
N LEU A 90 -4.18 11.05 -1.76
CA LEU A 90 -3.73 9.80 -1.14
C LEU A 90 -2.51 9.22 -1.86
N MET A 91 -2.51 9.23 -3.20
CA MET A 91 -1.37 8.77 -3.98
C MET A 91 -0.13 9.64 -3.74
N ASP A 92 -0.28 10.96 -3.68
CA ASP A 92 0.84 11.86 -3.34
C ASP A 92 1.38 11.62 -1.94
N SER A 93 0.50 11.31 -0.97
CA SER A 93 0.90 10.92 0.39
C SER A 93 1.70 9.61 0.41
N VAL A 94 1.27 8.58 -0.34
CA VAL A 94 2.02 7.34 -0.50
C VAL A 94 3.40 7.62 -1.11
N ILE A 95 3.45 8.36 -2.21
CA ILE A 95 4.72 8.70 -2.88
C ILE A 95 5.64 9.46 -1.92
N LYS A 96 5.10 10.43 -1.16
CA LYS A 96 5.85 11.18 -0.16
C LYS A 96 6.40 10.29 0.95
N ASN A 97 5.63 9.32 1.44
CA ASN A 97 6.07 8.40 2.49
C ASN A 97 7.13 7.43 1.97
N VAL A 98 6.91 6.81 0.80
CA VAL A 98 7.88 5.90 0.16
C VAL A 98 9.18 6.63 -0.13
N TYR A 99 9.12 7.75 -0.85
CA TYR A 99 10.31 8.50 -1.22
C TYR A 99 10.98 9.14 0.01
N GLY A 100 10.17 9.62 0.95
CA GLY A 100 10.63 10.17 2.22
C GLY A 100 11.38 9.14 3.07
N ASN A 101 11.04 7.86 3.01
CA ASN A 101 11.80 6.80 3.65
C ASN A 101 13.24 6.76 3.11
N PHE A 102 13.40 6.73 1.79
CA PHE A 102 14.74 6.79 1.18
C PHE A 102 15.48 8.04 1.59
N VAL A 103 14.85 9.22 1.57
CA VAL A 103 15.49 10.48 2.01
C VAL A 103 15.97 10.40 3.47
N ARG A 104 15.14 9.91 4.40
CA ARG A 104 15.50 9.75 5.82
C ARG A 104 16.67 8.80 6.02
N HIS A 105 16.82 7.80 5.14
CA HIS A 105 17.90 6.81 5.19
C HIS A 105 19.03 7.11 4.19
N GLY A 106 19.23 8.38 3.80
CA GLY A 106 20.38 8.79 2.97
C GLY A 106 20.36 8.21 1.55
N GLY A 107 19.19 7.84 1.06
CA GLY A 107 18.96 7.19 -0.23
C GLY A 107 18.98 5.66 -0.17
N LEU A 108 19.22 5.05 1.00
CA LEU A 108 19.24 3.59 1.18
C LEU A 108 17.83 3.00 1.36
N SER A 109 17.68 1.70 1.11
CA SER A 109 16.42 0.94 1.24
C SER A 109 16.04 0.60 2.68
N ASN A 110 16.81 1.01 3.68
CA ASN A 110 16.53 0.67 5.07
C ASN A 110 15.08 1.00 5.44
N GLY A 111 14.38 0.06 6.07
CA GLY A 111 13.00 0.23 6.52
C GLY A 111 11.93 0.22 5.41
N ILE A 112 12.29 0.12 4.12
CA ILE A 112 11.29 0.14 3.05
C ILE A 112 10.35 -1.06 3.11
N ASP A 113 10.86 -2.27 3.35
CA ASP A 113 10.01 -3.45 3.49
C ASP A 113 9.07 -3.32 4.69
N ALA A 114 9.57 -2.81 5.83
CA ALA A 114 8.74 -2.56 7.01
C ALA A 114 7.65 -1.51 6.74
N LEU A 115 7.96 -0.43 6.04
CA LEU A 115 7.00 0.59 5.64
C LEU A 115 5.92 0.01 4.72
N LEU A 116 6.32 -0.75 3.70
CA LEU A 116 5.36 -1.36 2.76
C LEU A 116 4.52 -2.45 3.44
N ASP A 117 5.09 -3.13 4.44
CA ASP A 117 4.40 -4.15 5.22
C ASP A 117 3.38 -3.56 6.21
N GLN A 118 3.56 -2.32 6.68
CA GLN A 118 2.50 -1.60 7.41
C GLN A 118 1.26 -1.35 6.54
N TRP A 119 1.42 -1.34 5.21
CA TRP A 119 0.32 -1.16 4.26
C TRP A 119 -0.16 -2.49 3.67
N LYS A 120 0.29 -3.64 4.24
CA LYS A 120 -0.16 -4.97 3.84
C LYS A 120 -1.52 -5.34 4.47
N VAL A 121 -2.54 -5.27 3.61
CA VAL A 121 -3.52 -6.33 3.32
C VAL A 121 -4.56 -6.68 4.41
N VAL A 122 -5.81 -6.22 4.22
CA VAL A 122 -6.98 -7.05 4.55
C VAL A 122 -6.98 -8.23 3.57
N ARG A 123 -6.46 -9.39 3.97
CA ARG A 123 -6.98 -10.63 3.42
C ARG A 123 -8.43 -10.64 3.90
N ALA A 124 -9.40 -10.77 3.01
CA ALA A 124 -10.71 -11.24 3.45
C ALA A 124 -10.42 -12.43 4.38
N PRO A 125 -10.97 -12.46 5.62
CA PRO A 125 -10.75 -13.61 6.48
C PRO A 125 -11.02 -14.84 5.62
N ALA A 126 -10.11 -15.82 5.65
CA ALA A 126 -10.39 -17.12 5.04
C ALA A 126 -11.83 -17.48 5.41
N PRO A 127 -12.68 -17.93 4.47
CA PRO A 127 -14.01 -18.39 4.85
C PRO A 127 -13.77 -19.34 6.02
N VAL A 128 -14.28 -18.94 7.19
CA VAL A 128 -14.30 -19.85 8.33
C VAL A 128 -15.03 -21.04 7.76
N GLU A 129 -14.35 -22.19 7.64
CA GLU A 129 -15.05 -23.44 7.51
C GLU A 129 -15.98 -23.47 8.72
N VAL A 130 -17.24 -23.12 8.49
CA VAL A 130 -18.31 -23.39 9.43
C VAL A 130 -18.21 -24.89 9.58
N ALA A 131 -17.65 -25.33 10.71
CA ALA A 131 -17.66 -26.73 11.07
C ALA A 131 -19.12 -27.18 11.01
N GLN A 132 -19.48 -27.84 9.92
CA GLN A 132 -20.73 -28.55 9.82
C GLN A 132 -20.70 -29.60 10.91
N GLY A 133 -21.63 -29.48 11.86
CA GLY A 133 -21.90 -30.51 12.85
C GLY A 133 -21.17 -30.35 14.18
N ARG A 134 -21.68 -29.47 15.04
CA ARG A 134 -21.91 -29.86 16.43
C ARG A 134 -23.36 -29.58 16.78
N ASP A 135 -24.09 -30.67 16.98
CA ASP A 135 -25.43 -30.70 17.54
C ASP A 135 -25.45 -29.92 18.87
N LEU A 136 -26.16 -28.80 18.91
CA LEU A 136 -26.31 -27.92 20.06
C LEU A 136 -27.57 -28.24 20.88
N THR A 137 -28.28 -29.32 20.55
CA THR A 137 -29.55 -29.67 21.20
C THR A 137 -29.38 -30.11 22.66
N GLY A 138 -28.15 -30.41 23.10
CA GLY A 138 -27.82 -30.76 24.50
C GLY A 138 -27.42 -29.59 25.41
N LEU A 139 -27.19 -28.38 24.89
CA LEU A 139 -26.60 -27.27 25.66
C LEU A 139 -27.61 -26.28 26.26
N LEU A 140 -28.91 -26.43 25.96
CA LEU A 140 -29.97 -25.57 26.47
C LEU A 140 -30.70 -26.12 27.72
N GLN A 141 -30.31 -27.28 28.25
CA GLN A 141 -31.05 -27.93 29.36
C GLN A 141 -30.51 -27.63 30.77
N ASN A 142 -29.49 -26.78 30.94
CA ASN A 142 -28.86 -26.55 32.26
C ASN A 142 -28.74 -25.07 32.67
N ILE A 143 -29.78 -24.26 32.45
CA ILE A 143 -29.87 -22.94 33.09
C ILE A 143 -30.79 -23.05 34.32
N PRO A 144 -30.26 -23.00 35.56
CA PRO A 144 -31.10 -22.92 36.75
C PRO A 144 -31.85 -21.58 36.81
N ALA A 145 -33.15 -21.64 37.04
CA ALA A 145 -34.10 -20.53 36.99
C ALA A 145 -34.07 -19.62 38.24
N SER A 146 -32.90 -19.20 38.71
CA SER A 146 -32.82 -18.34 39.90
C SER A 146 -31.70 -17.31 39.83
N LEU A 147 -31.84 -16.29 38.98
CA LEU A 147 -31.18 -14.99 39.16
C LEU A 147 -32.14 -13.91 38.62
N GLY A 148 -33.05 -13.49 39.49
CA GLY A 148 -34.03 -12.45 39.22
C GLY A 148 -33.36 -11.09 38.99
N TRP A 149 -33.79 -10.41 37.93
CA TRP A 149 -33.48 -9.01 37.68
C TRP A 149 -34.61 -8.16 38.26
N ASN A 150 -34.32 -7.38 39.30
CA ASN A 150 -35.19 -6.31 39.76
C ASN A 150 -34.91 -5.06 38.92
N TRP A 151 -35.99 -4.41 38.50
CA TRP A 151 -36.07 -3.16 37.74
C TRP A 151 -35.61 -1.95 38.56
#